data_AF-A0A958B4N3-F1
#
_entry.id   AF-A0A958B4N3-F1
#
_cell.length_a   1.000
_cell.length_b   1.000
_cell.length_c   1.000
_cell.angle_alpha   90.00
_cell.angle_beta   90.00
_cell.angle_gamma   90.00
#
_symmetry.space_group_name_H-M   'P 1'
#
loop_
_entity.id
_entity.type
_entity.pdbx_description
1 polymer ?
#
loop_
_entity_poly.entity_id
_entity_poly.type
_entity_poly.pdbx_seq_one_letter_code
_entity_poly.pdbx_strand_id
1 'polypeptide(L)'
;MVQLKSRRFLSGGLAFGALVLVALALTTGGAPAYADDAPPPVQSPELQDRYLIIGWNDLGMHCLDDRYEVFSILPPYNTMWSQVVRIPANGGEPQVVTSGVTVNYSVQDNTYSAGKVNFWNYAQALFNLPEPLPVNVGLTGKGLAGDMDPASQYFEAVGVPLTPYNDSAPSVRQPYQLANLVASRTGTGELLAETTIVAPVSDEMRCDNCHHDGGVGGISTGDYRLNILTYHDDESGTNLVGSQPVLCASCHASPALGTPGQPGVKYLSHSMHEKHAGEDGVVINTMAASWLHSTGTLGAPPRNPEDGTEDCYQCHPGVETACLRDTMSSAGMWCTNCHGDMRAVGSEDRIPWVDEPKCGDSACHGPQYAENPNTLYRNSTGHGGLYCEACHNSTHAILPSREVRDNLQTIALQGYAGTLTECTVCHGLTVPNGQGPHGMACTLSADVDDDGDVDVTDIQLNAGAWLVEPVNPVYDQNRDGVVDVSDIMLVARSFGAVCQT
;
A
#
# COMPACT_ATOMS: atom_id res chain seq x y z
N MET A 1 -8.12 45.24 32.69
CA MET A 1 -7.13 46.07 31.97
C MET A 1 -7.06 45.53 30.55
N VAL A 2 -7.93 46.03 29.66
CA VAL A 2 -7.64 47.02 28.58
C VAL A 2 -6.68 46.41 27.54
N GLN A 3 -6.96 46.32 26.23
CA GLN A 3 -8.15 46.42 25.38
C GLN A 3 -7.71 45.98 23.97
N LEU A 4 -8.66 45.47 23.20
CA LEU A 4 -8.55 45.12 21.79
C LEU A 4 -8.63 46.36 20.87
N LYS A 5 -8.07 46.18 19.66
CA LYS A 5 -8.59 46.64 18.35
C LYS A 5 -8.59 48.14 17.97
N SER A 6 -7.87 48.35 16.85
CA SER A 6 -8.36 48.91 15.57
C SER A 6 -8.41 50.43 15.34
N ARG A 7 -7.89 50.84 14.17
CA ARG A 7 -8.53 51.67 13.10
C ARG A 7 -7.43 52.19 12.15
N ARG A 8 -7.43 51.79 10.87
CA ARG A 8 -8.13 52.33 9.68
C ARG A 8 -7.43 53.54 9.01
N PHE A 9 -7.20 53.33 7.71
CA PHE A 9 -6.83 54.23 6.62
C PHE A 9 -7.54 55.60 6.59
N LEU A 10 -6.86 56.63 6.04
CA LEU A 10 -7.30 57.44 4.87
C LEU A 10 -6.25 58.50 4.45
N SER A 11 -5.79 58.35 3.20
CA SER A 11 -5.57 59.33 2.10
C SER A 11 -5.24 60.82 2.32
N GLY A 12 -4.35 61.32 1.43
CA GLY A 12 -4.22 62.72 0.97
C GLY A 12 -2.84 63.30 1.32
N GLY A 13 -1.88 63.54 0.42
CA GLY A 13 -1.97 64.12 -0.92
C GLY A 13 -1.48 65.58 -0.83
N LEU A 14 -0.29 65.89 -1.37
CA LEU A 14 0.10 67.21 -1.89
C LEU A 14 1.51 67.16 -2.48
N ALA A 15 1.58 67.45 -3.78
CA ALA A 15 2.79 67.61 -4.57
C ALA A 15 3.38 69.02 -4.37
N PHE A 16 4.72 69.13 -4.40
CA PHE A 16 5.41 70.37 -4.76
C PHE A 16 6.62 70.01 -5.62
N GLY A 17 6.63 70.55 -6.84
CA GLY A 17 7.71 70.38 -7.81
C GLY A 17 8.90 71.27 -7.50
N ALA A 18 10.09 70.79 -7.87
CA ALA A 18 11.30 71.60 -7.98
C ALA A 18 11.90 71.39 -9.37
N LEU A 19 12.00 72.51 -10.10
CA LEU A 19 12.72 72.68 -11.36
C LEU A 19 14.19 72.25 -11.19
N VAL A 20 14.68 71.37 -12.07
CA VAL A 20 16.11 71.12 -12.25
C VAL A 20 16.56 71.80 -13.55
N LEU A 21 17.47 72.76 -13.38
CA LEU A 21 18.17 73.47 -14.46
C LEU A 21 19.12 72.54 -15.21
N VAL A 22 18.97 72.50 -16.53
CA VAL A 22 19.85 71.81 -17.47
C VAL A 22 21.13 72.62 -17.65
N ALA A 23 22.28 72.07 -17.26
CA ALA A 23 23.60 72.55 -17.65
C ALA A 23 24.20 71.58 -18.68
N LEU A 24 24.32 72.05 -19.91
CA LEU A 24 24.90 71.33 -21.04
C LEU A 24 26.43 71.44 -20.97
N ALA A 25 27.11 70.38 -20.54
CA ALA A 25 28.56 70.26 -20.64
C ALA A 25 28.90 69.24 -21.73
N LEU A 26 29.47 69.73 -22.85
CA LEU A 26 30.11 68.87 -23.85
C LEU A 26 31.40 68.29 -23.26
N THR A 27 31.45 66.97 -23.07
CA THR A 27 32.70 66.22 -22.88
C THR A 27 32.88 65.25 -24.04
N THR A 28 33.99 65.42 -24.74
CA THR A 28 34.50 64.58 -25.82
C THR A 28 34.74 63.14 -25.36
N GLY A 29 34.42 62.19 -26.24
CA GLY A 29 34.39 60.76 -25.95
C GLY A 29 35.72 60.14 -25.49
N GLY A 30 35.57 59.22 -24.56
CA GLY A 30 36.44 58.06 -24.34
C GLY A 30 35.53 56.89 -23.99
N ALA A 31 35.61 55.79 -24.73
CA ALA A 31 34.85 54.58 -24.41
C ALA A 31 35.25 54.08 -23.01
N PRO A 32 34.32 53.69 -22.14
CA PRO A 32 34.68 53.05 -20.89
C PRO A 32 35.35 51.71 -21.23
N ALA A 33 36.55 51.50 -20.69
CA ALA A 33 37.15 50.18 -20.67
C ALA A 33 36.22 49.26 -19.87
N TYR A 34 35.69 48.22 -20.50
CA TYR A 34 35.08 47.10 -19.79
C TYR A 34 36.19 46.47 -18.95
N ALA A 35 36.13 46.63 -17.64
CA ALA A 35 36.87 45.78 -16.73
C ALA A 35 36.29 44.36 -16.87
N ASP A 36 37.15 43.39 -17.14
CA ASP A 36 36.86 41.96 -16.99
C ASP A 36 36.66 41.65 -15.49
N ASP A 37 35.57 42.13 -14.92
CA ASP A 37 35.04 41.56 -13.69
C ASP A 37 34.28 40.31 -14.10
N ALA A 38 35.02 39.20 -14.19
CA ALA A 38 34.41 37.88 -14.32
C ALA A 38 33.33 37.75 -13.24
N PRO A 39 32.08 37.39 -13.59
CA PRO A 39 31.05 37.20 -12.59
C PRO A 39 31.55 36.18 -11.55
N PRO A 40 31.24 36.38 -10.25
CA PRO A 40 31.64 35.41 -9.24
C PRO A 40 31.17 34.02 -9.68
N PRO A 41 31.97 32.96 -9.48
CA PRO A 41 31.57 31.62 -9.85
C PRO A 41 30.21 31.35 -9.21
N VAL A 42 29.21 31.09 -10.05
CA VAL A 42 27.91 30.59 -9.59
C VAL A 42 28.25 29.30 -8.87
N GLN A 43 28.14 29.30 -7.53
CA GLN A 43 28.16 28.05 -6.79
C GLN A 43 27.00 27.23 -7.34
N SER A 44 27.32 26.13 -8.02
CA SER A 44 26.33 25.12 -8.36
C SER A 44 25.57 24.80 -7.07
N PRO A 45 24.22 24.80 -7.09
CA PRO A 45 23.47 24.42 -5.91
C PRO A 45 24.02 23.07 -5.43
N GLU A 46 24.41 23.00 -4.17
CA GLU A 46 24.87 21.76 -3.57
C GLU A 46 23.77 20.73 -3.78
N LEU A 47 24.07 19.69 -4.56
CA LEU A 47 23.11 18.63 -4.84
C LEU A 47 22.72 18.02 -3.50
N GLN A 48 21.43 18.07 -3.18
CA GLN A 48 20.91 17.49 -1.95
C GLN A 48 20.48 16.06 -2.18
N ASP A 49 20.64 15.22 -1.15
CA ASP A 49 20.11 13.86 -1.19
C ASP A 49 18.60 13.90 -1.42
N ARG A 50 18.11 12.99 -2.25
CA ARG A 50 16.67 12.77 -2.42
C ARG A 50 16.21 11.70 -1.45
N TYR A 51 14.93 11.72 -1.12
CA TYR A 51 14.30 10.70 -0.30
C TYR A 51 13.08 10.15 -1.03
N LEU A 52 12.85 8.88 -0.82
CA LEU A 52 11.71 8.13 -1.30
C LEU A 52 11.08 7.42 -0.10
N ILE A 53 9.76 7.37 -0.05
CA ILE A 53 9.03 6.49 0.87
C ILE A 53 8.20 5.52 0.07
N ILE A 54 8.32 4.24 0.40
CA ILE A 54 7.52 3.15 -0.17
C ILE A 54 6.76 2.53 0.99
N GLY A 55 5.44 2.42 0.89
CA GLY A 55 4.61 1.79 1.91
C GLY A 55 3.65 0.76 1.35
N TRP A 56 3.09 -0.05 2.24
CA TRP A 56 2.14 -1.12 1.94
C TRP A 56 1.36 -1.56 3.19
N ASN A 57 0.38 -2.44 3.01
CA ASN A 57 -0.27 -3.17 4.08
C ASN A 57 0.31 -4.60 4.17
N ASP A 58 0.47 -5.15 5.38
CA ASP A 58 1.12 -6.46 5.59
C ASP A 58 0.42 -7.70 4.99
N LEU A 59 -0.86 -7.62 4.63
CA LEU A 59 -1.70 -8.77 4.26
C LEU A 59 -2.50 -8.60 2.96
N GLY A 60 -2.55 -7.37 2.46
CA GLY A 60 -3.41 -6.92 1.36
C GLY A 60 -4.91 -6.87 1.66
N MET A 61 -5.34 -7.35 2.84
CA MET A 61 -6.67 -7.13 3.41
C MET A 61 -6.67 -7.54 4.89
N HIS A 62 -7.03 -6.62 5.78
CA HIS A 62 -7.46 -6.98 7.13
C HIS A 62 -8.96 -7.23 7.16
N CYS A 63 -9.41 -8.06 8.10
CA CYS A 63 -10.82 -8.33 8.32
C CYS A 63 -11.21 -7.96 9.75
N LEU A 64 -12.46 -7.59 9.95
CA LEU A 64 -13.05 -7.35 11.27
C LEU A 64 -14.45 -7.95 11.34
N ASP A 65 -14.95 -8.17 12.56
CA ASP A 65 -16.39 -8.36 12.74
C ASP A 65 -17.11 -7.01 12.56
N ASP A 66 -18.30 -7.01 11.94
CA ASP A 66 -19.18 -5.85 11.85
C ASP A 66 -19.86 -5.52 13.20
N ARG A 67 -19.92 -6.48 14.12
CA ARG A 67 -20.56 -6.39 15.45
C ARG A 67 -19.92 -7.32 16.49
N TYR A 68 -19.91 -6.90 17.76
CA TYR A 68 -19.09 -7.50 18.82
C TYR A 68 -19.87 -7.94 20.08
N GLU A 69 -21.19 -7.72 20.11
CA GLU A 69 -22.01 -7.99 21.30
C GLU A 69 -22.23 -9.48 21.59
N VAL A 70 -22.18 -10.34 20.57
CA VAL A 70 -22.42 -11.79 20.70
C VAL A 70 -21.10 -12.56 20.72
N PHE A 71 -20.31 -12.45 19.65
CA PHE A 71 -18.97 -13.00 19.57
C PHE A 71 -18.05 -12.11 18.74
N SER A 72 -16.75 -12.40 18.75
CA SER A 72 -15.78 -11.83 17.83
C SER A 72 -14.78 -12.88 17.34
N ILE A 73 -14.47 -12.81 16.05
CA ILE A 73 -13.37 -13.53 15.39
C ILE A 73 -12.15 -12.60 15.29
N LEU A 74 -12.34 -11.36 14.85
CA LEU A 74 -11.26 -10.39 14.61
C LEU A 74 -11.68 -8.96 15.03
N PRO A 75 -10.83 -8.22 15.74
CA PRO A 75 -11.08 -6.82 16.07
C PRO A 75 -10.90 -5.92 14.83
N PRO A 76 -11.34 -4.64 14.88
CA PRO A 76 -10.90 -3.65 13.92
C PRO A 76 -9.37 -3.55 13.96
N TYR A 77 -8.72 -3.73 12.81
CA TYR A 77 -7.28 -3.86 12.73
C TYR A 77 -6.77 -3.51 11.33
N ASN A 78 -5.56 -2.95 11.27
CA ASN A 78 -4.77 -2.82 10.06
C ASN A 78 -3.30 -2.66 10.47
N THR A 79 -2.38 -3.11 9.62
CA THR A 79 -0.95 -2.89 9.77
C THR A 79 -0.43 -2.17 8.53
N MET A 80 0.16 -0.99 8.70
CA MET A 80 0.84 -0.30 7.60
C MET A 80 2.35 -0.36 7.82
N TRP A 81 3.08 -0.63 6.75
CA TRP A 81 4.54 -0.70 6.73
C TRP A 81 5.09 0.36 5.78
N SER A 82 6.31 0.82 6.02
CA SER A 82 7.05 1.62 5.05
C SER A 82 8.57 1.51 5.19
N GLN A 83 9.26 1.74 4.08
CA GLN A 83 10.70 1.97 4.06
C GLN A 83 10.98 3.34 3.46
N VAL A 84 11.87 4.09 4.12
CA VAL A 84 12.40 5.35 3.59
C VAL A 84 13.76 5.07 2.98
N VAL A 85 13.94 5.42 1.71
CA VAL A 85 15.18 5.26 0.97
C VAL A 85 15.80 6.63 0.77
N ARG A 86 17.01 6.82 1.30
CA ARG A 86 17.88 7.97 1.00
C ARG A 86 18.65 7.67 -0.28
N ILE A 87 18.56 8.58 -1.24
CA ILE A 87 19.24 8.52 -2.54
C ILE A 87 20.33 9.60 -2.53
N PRO A 88 21.60 9.23 -2.37
CA PRO A 88 22.70 10.18 -2.31
C PRO A 88 22.79 11.07 -3.54
N ALA A 89 23.00 12.37 -3.33
CA ALA A 89 23.07 13.34 -4.43
C ALA A 89 24.30 13.15 -5.35
N ASN A 90 25.31 12.43 -4.87
CA ASN A 90 26.57 12.17 -5.54
C ASN A 90 26.59 10.86 -6.35
N GLY A 91 25.42 10.24 -6.61
CA GLY A 91 25.33 8.95 -7.31
C GLY A 91 25.78 7.75 -6.47
N GLY A 92 25.87 7.91 -5.15
CA GLY A 92 26.14 6.80 -4.24
C GLY A 92 24.96 5.81 -4.15
N GLU A 93 25.24 4.60 -3.66
CA GLU A 93 24.23 3.56 -3.46
C GLU A 93 23.05 4.03 -2.58
N PRO A 94 21.79 3.80 -2.99
CA PRO A 94 20.62 4.09 -2.17
C PRO A 94 20.62 3.30 -0.86
N GLN A 95 20.14 3.92 0.21
CA GLN A 95 20.14 3.33 1.55
C GLN A 95 18.77 3.42 2.20
N VAL A 96 18.28 2.29 2.72
CA VAL A 96 17.14 2.30 3.64
C VAL A 96 17.56 2.97 4.96
N VAL A 97 16.81 3.98 5.38
CA VAL A 97 17.10 4.79 6.57
C VAL A 97 15.92 4.82 7.53
N THR A 98 16.22 4.61 8.82
CA THR A 98 15.27 4.81 9.93
C THR A 98 15.78 5.83 10.95
N SER A 99 17.08 6.11 10.94
CA SER A 99 17.70 7.13 11.81
C SER A 99 17.60 8.52 11.19
N GLY A 100 17.22 9.51 12.01
CA GLY A 100 17.08 10.91 11.57
C GLY A 100 15.83 11.20 10.74
N VAL A 101 14.92 10.22 10.63
CA VAL A 101 13.64 10.32 9.95
C VAL A 101 12.52 9.91 10.90
N THR A 102 11.41 10.63 10.86
CA THR A 102 10.13 10.24 11.47
C THR A 102 9.11 10.00 10.35
N VAL A 103 8.29 8.96 10.48
CA VAL A 103 7.20 8.69 9.52
C VAL A 103 5.86 8.81 10.23
N ASN A 104 5.00 9.64 9.67
CA ASN A 104 3.62 9.81 10.10
C ASN A 104 2.66 9.13 9.13
N TYR A 105 1.59 8.54 9.65
CA TYR A 105 0.48 8.04 8.85
C TYR A 105 -0.82 8.77 9.19
N SER A 106 -1.72 8.88 8.21
CA SER A 106 -3.09 9.32 8.41
C SER A 106 -4.03 8.68 7.40
N VAL A 107 -5.11 8.05 7.87
CA VAL A 107 -6.14 7.49 6.99
C VAL A 107 -7.02 8.60 6.44
N GLN A 108 -7.27 8.59 5.13
CA GLN A 108 -8.08 9.58 4.44
C GLN A 108 -9.57 9.35 4.70
N ASP A 109 -10.30 10.42 5.05
CA ASP A 109 -11.76 10.41 5.26
C ASP A 109 -12.22 9.29 6.21
N ASN A 110 -11.41 8.94 7.20
CA ASN A 110 -11.71 7.90 8.20
C ASN A 110 -10.98 8.18 9.52
N THR A 111 -11.38 9.26 10.19
CA THR A 111 -10.70 9.79 11.38
C THR A 111 -11.19 9.16 12.68
N TYR A 112 -12.30 8.43 12.63
CA TYR A 112 -12.84 7.69 13.76
C TYR A 112 -13.49 6.39 13.27
N SER A 113 -13.48 5.38 14.13
CA SER A 113 -14.12 4.08 13.87
C SER A 113 -15.21 3.76 14.90
N ALA A 114 -15.15 4.38 16.07
CA ALA A 114 -16.19 4.29 17.08
C ALA A 114 -17.50 4.93 16.60
N GLY A 115 -18.57 4.13 16.56
CA GLY A 115 -19.85 4.55 16.00
C GLY A 115 -20.11 4.03 14.58
N LYS A 116 -19.07 3.54 13.88
CA LYS A 116 -19.22 2.69 12.69
C LYS A 116 -19.37 1.21 13.10
N VAL A 117 -18.69 0.81 14.17
CA VAL A 117 -18.86 -0.48 14.86
C VAL A 117 -18.92 -0.28 16.39
N ASN A 118 -19.33 -1.32 17.13
CA ASN A 118 -19.49 -1.28 18.58
C ASN A 118 -18.34 -1.93 19.39
N PHE A 119 -17.20 -2.20 18.74
CA PHE A 119 -16.04 -2.87 19.31
C PHE A 119 -15.62 -2.37 20.71
N TRP A 120 -15.45 -1.05 20.88
CA TRP A 120 -14.94 -0.47 22.14
C TRP A 120 -15.86 -0.72 23.35
N ASN A 121 -17.15 -1.02 23.14
CA ASN A 121 -18.05 -1.39 24.24
C ASN A 121 -17.74 -2.78 24.81
N TYR A 122 -17.12 -3.65 24.00
CA TYR A 122 -16.92 -5.07 24.31
C TYR A 122 -15.44 -5.48 24.35
N ALA A 123 -14.54 -4.63 23.86
CA ALA A 123 -13.10 -4.91 23.78
C ALA A 123 -12.50 -5.35 25.12
N GLN A 124 -12.92 -4.72 26.24
CA GLN A 124 -12.42 -5.10 27.57
C GLN A 124 -12.75 -6.56 27.91
N ALA A 125 -14.00 -6.97 27.68
CA ALA A 125 -14.45 -8.34 27.96
C ALA A 125 -13.84 -9.34 26.96
N LEU A 126 -13.88 -9.03 25.67
CA LEU A 126 -13.39 -9.90 24.59
C LEU A 126 -11.89 -10.19 24.72
N PHE A 127 -11.07 -9.19 25.03
CA PHE A 127 -9.61 -9.29 25.06
C PHE A 127 -9.03 -9.30 26.48
N ASN A 128 -9.90 -9.42 27.50
CA ASN A 128 -9.51 -9.44 28.92
C ASN A 128 -8.57 -8.28 29.29
N LEU A 129 -8.90 -7.07 28.84
CA LEU A 129 -8.08 -5.89 29.06
C LEU A 129 -8.20 -5.43 30.53
N PRO A 130 -7.12 -4.93 31.14
CA PRO A 130 -7.16 -4.47 32.54
C PRO A 130 -8.11 -3.29 32.74
N GLU A 131 -8.28 -2.45 31.71
CA GLU A 131 -9.16 -1.28 31.70
C GLU A 131 -9.86 -1.18 30.34
N PRO A 132 -10.98 -0.43 30.23
CA PRO A 132 -11.63 -0.16 28.95
C PRO A 132 -10.64 0.45 27.93
N LEU A 133 -10.65 -0.08 26.71
CA LEU A 133 -9.82 0.42 25.61
C LEU A 133 -10.25 1.85 25.24
N PRO A 134 -9.32 2.81 25.11
CA PRO A 134 -9.68 4.15 24.67
C PRO A 134 -10.37 4.14 23.30
N VAL A 135 -11.39 4.98 23.16
CA VAL A 135 -12.19 5.09 21.94
C VAL A 135 -11.29 5.49 20.75
N ASN A 136 -11.48 4.84 19.59
CA ASN A 136 -10.67 5.02 18.37
C ASN A 136 -9.18 4.63 18.52
N VAL A 137 -8.82 3.92 19.59
CA VAL A 137 -7.49 3.35 19.77
C VAL A 137 -7.60 1.84 19.61
N GLY A 138 -6.69 1.24 18.85
CA GLY A 138 -6.59 -0.20 18.65
C GLY A 138 -5.84 -0.89 19.78
N LEU A 139 -5.84 -2.22 19.77
CA LEU A 139 -5.27 -3.04 20.85
C LEU A 139 -3.76 -2.84 21.08
N THR A 140 -3.06 -2.27 20.10
CA THR A 140 -1.62 -1.95 20.13
C THR A 140 -1.35 -0.49 20.51
N GLY A 141 -2.39 0.32 20.77
CA GLY A 141 -2.27 1.73 21.10
C GLY A 141 -2.25 2.70 19.91
N LYS A 142 -2.35 2.20 18.67
CA LYS A 142 -2.43 3.04 17.46
C LYS A 142 -3.84 3.60 17.25
N GLY A 143 -3.92 4.82 16.71
CA GLY A 143 -5.17 5.45 16.25
C GLY A 143 -5.28 5.43 14.72
N LEU A 144 -6.17 6.23 14.14
CA LEU A 144 -6.35 6.35 12.68
C LEU A 144 -5.34 7.31 12.03
N ALA A 145 -4.52 7.96 12.84
CA ALA A 145 -3.37 8.75 12.44
C ALA A 145 -2.36 8.78 13.60
N GLY A 146 -1.07 8.97 13.28
CA GLY A 146 -0.03 9.09 14.29
C GLY A 146 1.37 8.84 13.75
N ASP A 147 2.32 8.62 14.67
CA ASP A 147 3.67 8.18 14.33
C ASP A 147 3.68 6.67 14.05
N MET A 148 4.40 6.27 13.01
CA MET A 148 4.82 4.90 12.80
C MET A 148 6.01 4.59 13.72
N ASP A 149 6.06 3.38 14.26
CA ASP A 149 7.16 2.93 15.12
C ASP A 149 8.37 2.55 14.24
N PRO A 150 9.57 3.06 14.54
CA PRO A 150 10.77 2.68 13.79
C PRO A 150 11.24 1.28 14.20
N ALA A 151 11.51 0.45 13.20
CA ALA A 151 12.26 -0.79 13.32
C ALA A 151 13.67 -0.62 12.72
N SER A 152 14.42 -1.71 12.55
CA SER A 152 15.80 -1.65 12.05
C SER A 152 15.88 -1.15 10.59
N GLN A 153 14.94 -1.55 9.73
CA GLN A 153 14.96 -1.25 8.30
C GLN A 153 13.59 -0.84 7.73
N TYR A 154 12.64 -0.49 8.59
CA TYR A 154 11.29 -0.09 8.19
C TYR A 154 10.63 0.71 9.32
N PHE A 155 9.45 1.25 9.05
CA PHE A 155 8.53 1.81 10.03
C PHE A 155 7.21 1.06 9.95
N GLU A 156 6.51 0.89 11.07
CA GLU A 156 5.22 0.21 11.10
C GLU A 156 4.17 0.93 11.97
N ALA A 157 2.90 0.85 11.57
CA ALA A 157 1.75 1.21 12.38
C ALA A 157 0.87 -0.01 12.54
N VAL A 158 1.15 -0.79 13.59
CA VAL A 158 0.48 -2.06 13.86
C VAL A 158 -0.81 -1.83 14.62
N GLY A 159 -1.90 -2.50 14.25
CA GLY A 159 -3.15 -2.51 15.01
C GLY A 159 -3.93 -1.19 14.98
N VAL A 160 -3.87 -0.48 13.85
CA VAL A 160 -4.74 0.66 13.58
C VAL A 160 -6.20 0.17 13.52
N PRO A 161 -7.14 0.71 14.32
CA PRO A 161 -8.48 0.15 14.45
C PRO A 161 -9.40 0.58 13.31
N LEU A 162 -8.99 0.30 12.07
CA LEU A 162 -9.63 0.78 10.85
C LEU A 162 -10.93 0.02 10.56
N THR A 163 -11.89 0.72 9.96
CA THR A 163 -13.19 0.18 9.51
C THR A 163 -13.44 0.54 8.05
N PRO A 164 -14.19 -0.26 7.27
CA PRO A 164 -14.40 -0.04 5.83
C PRO A 164 -15.39 1.08 5.53
N TYR A 165 -15.57 2.06 6.42
CA TYR A 165 -16.56 3.11 6.28
C TYR A 165 -15.91 4.47 6.42
N ASN A 166 -16.10 5.33 5.44
CA ASN A 166 -15.60 6.70 5.51
C ASN A 166 -16.42 7.54 6.50
N ASP A 167 -15.85 8.64 6.99
CA ASP A 167 -16.55 9.63 7.81
C ASP A 167 -17.68 10.29 7.00
N SER A 168 -17.43 10.57 5.71
CA SER A 168 -18.41 11.15 4.79
C SER A 168 -19.56 10.21 4.42
N ALA A 169 -19.36 8.89 4.56
CA ALA A 169 -20.32 7.87 4.20
C ALA A 169 -20.26 6.67 5.16
N PRO A 170 -20.66 6.85 6.45
CA PRO A 170 -20.42 5.87 7.51
C PRO A 170 -21.24 4.58 7.39
N SER A 171 -22.11 4.48 6.39
CA SER A 171 -22.94 3.31 6.10
C SER A 171 -22.69 2.72 4.71
N VAL A 172 -21.71 3.24 3.96
CA VAL A 172 -21.35 2.73 2.63
C VAL A 172 -19.97 2.10 2.75
N ARG A 173 -19.89 0.81 2.44
CA ARG A 173 -18.62 0.07 2.45
C ARG A 173 -17.67 0.65 1.41
N GLN A 174 -16.44 0.85 1.82
CA GLN A 174 -15.29 1.20 1.02
C GLN A 174 -14.10 0.37 1.56
N PRO A 175 -13.91 -0.87 1.09
CA PRO A 175 -12.89 -1.75 1.67
C PRO A 175 -11.45 -1.27 1.44
N TYR A 176 -11.21 -0.56 0.35
CA TYR A 176 -9.88 -0.08 -0.04
C TYR A 176 -9.61 1.34 0.46
N GLN A 177 -9.52 1.51 1.78
CA GLN A 177 -9.21 2.80 2.41
C GLN A 177 -7.83 3.30 1.97
N LEU A 178 -7.65 4.61 1.86
CA LEU A 178 -6.35 5.22 1.53
C LEU A 178 -5.69 5.78 2.78
N ALA A 179 -4.38 5.64 2.88
CA ALA A 179 -3.58 6.25 3.94
C ALA A 179 -2.41 7.03 3.34
N ASN A 180 -2.19 8.23 3.86
CA ASN A 180 -1.02 9.04 3.54
C ASN A 180 0.10 8.68 4.50
N LEU A 181 1.30 8.44 3.96
CA LEU A 181 2.52 8.31 4.73
C LEU A 181 3.44 9.48 4.42
N VAL A 182 3.97 10.12 5.47
CA VAL A 182 4.80 11.33 5.36
C VAL A 182 6.09 11.10 6.13
N ALA A 183 7.22 11.06 5.41
CA ALA A 183 8.55 11.02 5.99
C ALA A 183 9.07 12.45 6.18
N SER A 184 9.51 12.76 7.40
CA SER A 184 10.07 14.07 7.76
C SER A 184 11.40 13.94 8.50
N ARG A 185 12.26 14.94 8.37
CA ARG A 185 13.54 15.00 9.10
C ARG A 185 13.29 15.19 10.59
N THR A 186 13.87 14.31 11.41
CA THR A 186 13.74 14.39 12.87
C THR A 186 14.27 15.73 13.39
N GLY A 187 13.49 16.37 14.26
CA GLY A 187 13.87 17.62 14.93
C GLY A 187 13.54 18.89 14.14
N THR A 188 13.61 18.88 12.81
CA THR A 188 13.22 20.04 11.97
C THR A 188 11.81 19.95 11.43
N GLY A 189 11.27 18.74 11.21
CA GLY A 189 9.96 18.53 10.59
C GLY A 189 9.94 18.85 9.09
N GLU A 190 11.11 18.94 8.46
CA GLU A 190 11.23 19.15 7.02
C GLU A 190 10.73 17.91 6.27
N LEU A 191 9.79 18.12 5.34
CA LEU A 191 9.27 17.07 4.48
C LEU A 191 10.41 16.48 3.63
N LEU A 192 10.58 15.17 3.69
CA LEU A 192 11.55 14.42 2.89
C LEU A 192 10.89 13.71 1.72
N ALA A 193 9.79 13.00 1.98
CA ALA A 193 9.02 12.28 0.98
C ALA A 193 7.60 11.98 1.51
N GLU A 194 6.66 11.75 0.61
CA GLU A 194 5.31 11.29 0.94
C GLU A 194 4.80 10.28 -0.10
N THR A 195 3.88 9.42 0.32
CA THR A 195 3.20 8.47 -0.56
C THR A 195 1.77 8.24 -0.08
N THR A 196 0.92 7.72 -0.97
CA THR A 196 -0.42 7.23 -0.64
C THR A 196 -0.48 5.74 -0.91
N ILE A 197 -0.93 4.99 0.09
CA ILE A 197 -1.07 3.53 0.03
C ILE A 197 -2.51 3.12 0.32
N VAL A 198 -2.85 1.88 -0.01
CA VAL A 198 -4.11 1.28 0.42
C VAL A 198 -3.91 0.65 1.81
N ALA A 199 -4.83 0.95 2.73
CA ALA A 199 -4.99 0.30 4.02
C ALA A 199 -6.29 -0.54 3.99
N PRO A 200 -6.28 -1.69 3.30
CA PRO A 200 -7.50 -2.44 2.99
C PRO A 200 -8.08 -3.10 4.23
N VAL A 201 -9.40 -2.98 4.40
CA VAL A 201 -10.13 -3.58 5.52
C VAL A 201 -11.53 -4.01 5.09
N SER A 202 -12.06 -5.11 5.64
CA SER A 202 -13.42 -5.56 5.32
C SER A 202 -14.15 -6.22 6.48
N ASP A 203 -15.46 -5.97 6.55
CA ASP A 203 -16.41 -6.65 7.43
C ASP A 203 -17.34 -7.61 6.67
N GLU A 204 -16.99 -7.97 5.43
CA GLU A 204 -17.76 -8.87 4.57
C GLU A 204 -17.48 -10.34 4.92
N MET A 205 -17.84 -10.76 6.14
CA MET A 205 -17.88 -12.17 6.52
C MET A 205 -19.32 -12.68 6.49
N ARG A 206 -19.64 -13.61 5.59
CA ARG A 206 -21.04 -13.96 5.26
C ARG A 206 -21.55 -15.25 5.92
N CYS A 207 -21.30 -15.41 7.21
CA CYS A 207 -21.84 -16.54 7.98
C CYS A 207 -23.38 -16.57 7.97
N ASP A 208 -24.02 -15.42 7.76
CA ASP A 208 -25.47 -15.27 7.61
C ASP A 208 -26.04 -16.07 6.42
N ASN A 209 -25.24 -16.39 5.40
CA ASN A 209 -25.68 -17.18 4.24
C ASN A 209 -26.24 -18.56 4.64
N CYS A 210 -25.78 -19.14 5.76
CA CYS A 210 -26.24 -20.44 6.25
C CYS A 210 -26.74 -20.41 7.70
N HIS A 211 -26.23 -19.50 8.53
CA HIS A 211 -26.64 -19.37 9.94
C HIS A 211 -27.81 -18.39 10.14
N HIS A 212 -28.49 -17.95 9.08
CA HIS A 212 -29.75 -17.22 9.21
C HIS A 212 -30.80 -18.02 9.99
N ASP A 213 -31.86 -17.35 10.45
CA ASP A 213 -32.97 -17.99 11.17
C ASP A 213 -33.59 -19.12 10.35
N GLY A 214 -33.73 -20.29 10.97
CA GLY A 214 -34.25 -21.51 10.35
C GLY A 214 -33.26 -22.22 9.44
N GLY A 215 -32.01 -21.76 9.36
CA GLY A 215 -30.91 -22.37 8.62
C GLY A 215 -30.30 -23.57 9.37
N VAL A 216 -28.98 -23.56 9.55
CA VAL A 216 -28.24 -24.64 10.25
C VAL A 216 -28.87 -24.94 11.62
N GLY A 217 -29.14 -26.22 11.88
CA GLY A 217 -29.77 -26.69 13.12
C GLY A 217 -31.23 -26.29 13.29
N GLY A 218 -31.85 -25.60 12.33
CA GLY A 218 -33.22 -25.07 12.44
C GLY A 218 -33.37 -24.01 13.54
N ILE A 219 -32.27 -23.37 13.93
CA ILE A 219 -32.23 -22.40 15.03
C ILE A 219 -32.71 -21.02 14.52
N SER A 220 -33.58 -20.36 15.30
CA SER A 220 -34.12 -19.04 14.96
C SER A 220 -34.14 -18.14 16.19
N THR A 221 -33.04 -17.41 16.42
CA THR A 221 -32.92 -16.48 17.54
C THR A 221 -33.12 -15.02 17.16
N GLY A 222 -33.21 -14.71 15.86
CA GLY A 222 -33.28 -13.35 15.33
C GLY A 222 -31.93 -12.73 15.01
N ASP A 223 -30.82 -13.41 15.31
CA ASP A 223 -29.45 -13.02 14.99
C ASP A 223 -28.63 -14.25 14.60
N TYR A 224 -28.03 -14.24 13.41
CA TYR A 224 -27.23 -15.36 12.93
C TYR A 224 -26.04 -15.66 13.84
N ARG A 225 -25.51 -14.66 14.55
CA ARG A 225 -24.39 -14.88 15.50
C ARG A 225 -24.83 -15.70 16.70
N LEU A 226 -26.04 -15.42 17.19
CA LEU A 226 -26.62 -16.16 18.28
C LEU A 226 -27.07 -17.56 17.84
N ASN A 227 -27.49 -17.72 16.58
CA ASN A 227 -27.71 -19.04 15.98
C ASN A 227 -26.41 -19.87 15.97
N ILE A 228 -25.26 -19.26 15.63
CA ILE A 228 -23.95 -19.91 15.68
C ILE A 228 -23.60 -20.37 17.10
N LEU A 229 -23.69 -19.49 18.10
CA LEU A 229 -23.38 -19.87 19.48
C LEU A 229 -24.33 -20.93 20.03
N THR A 230 -25.61 -20.87 19.68
CA THR A 230 -26.61 -21.87 20.09
C THR A 230 -26.28 -23.24 19.48
N TYR A 231 -25.91 -23.28 18.20
CA TYR A 231 -25.49 -24.51 17.54
C TYR A 231 -24.20 -25.06 18.16
N HIS A 232 -23.23 -24.18 18.43
CA HIS A 232 -21.99 -24.56 19.09
C HIS A 232 -22.22 -25.15 20.49
N ASP A 233 -23.13 -24.56 21.28
CA ASP A 233 -23.50 -25.07 22.60
C ASP A 233 -24.15 -26.46 22.52
N ASP A 234 -25.04 -26.68 21.56
CA ASP A 234 -25.69 -27.99 21.34
C ASP A 234 -24.68 -29.07 20.92
N GLU A 235 -23.79 -28.75 19.98
CA GLU A 235 -22.83 -29.71 19.44
C GLU A 235 -21.68 -30.00 20.41
N SER A 236 -21.13 -28.96 21.04
CA SER A 236 -19.90 -29.05 21.84
C SER A 236 -20.16 -29.13 23.35
N GLY A 237 -21.42 -29.07 23.78
CA GLY A 237 -21.79 -29.08 25.19
C GLY A 237 -21.30 -27.85 25.97
N THR A 238 -21.15 -26.71 25.29
CA THR A 238 -20.70 -25.45 25.89
C THR A 238 -21.88 -24.61 26.41
N ASN A 239 -21.58 -23.44 27.01
CA ASN A 239 -22.58 -22.44 27.42
C ASN A 239 -22.14 -21.03 26.98
N LEU A 240 -21.78 -20.90 25.71
CA LEU A 240 -21.33 -19.66 25.07
C LEU A 240 -22.45 -18.64 24.95
N VAL A 241 -23.69 -19.08 24.72
CA VAL A 241 -24.86 -18.19 24.74
C VAL A 241 -24.97 -17.46 26.09
N GLY A 242 -24.74 -18.16 27.20
CA GLY A 242 -24.72 -17.57 28.53
C GLY A 242 -23.46 -16.78 28.89
N SER A 243 -22.45 -16.77 28.02
CA SER A 243 -21.11 -16.20 28.29
C SER A 243 -20.72 -15.06 27.34
N GLN A 244 -21.69 -14.47 26.63
CA GLN A 244 -21.45 -13.36 25.69
C GLN A 244 -20.88 -12.11 26.38
N PRO A 245 -20.03 -11.32 25.69
CA PRO A 245 -19.51 -11.58 24.35
C PRO A 245 -18.39 -12.64 24.37
N VAL A 246 -18.32 -13.48 23.34
CA VAL A 246 -17.33 -14.56 23.23
C VAL A 246 -16.23 -14.22 22.23
N LEU A 247 -14.96 -14.17 22.65
CA LEU A 247 -13.85 -14.18 21.70
C LEU A 247 -13.59 -15.63 21.28
N CYS A 248 -13.77 -15.99 20.00
CA CYS A 248 -13.53 -17.35 19.51
C CYS A 248 -12.11 -17.83 19.85
N ALA A 249 -11.16 -16.90 19.76
CA ALA A 249 -9.74 -17.11 20.05
C ALA A 249 -9.40 -17.31 21.55
N SER A 250 -10.37 -17.14 22.46
CA SER A 250 -10.20 -17.48 23.87
C SER A 250 -10.09 -18.99 24.11
N CYS A 251 -10.71 -19.78 23.23
CA CYS A 251 -10.71 -21.24 23.25
C CYS A 251 -9.87 -21.82 22.11
N HIS A 252 -10.08 -21.34 20.89
CA HIS A 252 -9.35 -21.80 19.72
C HIS A 252 -8.06 -21.00 19.53
N ALA A 253 -6.93 -21.67 19.32
CA ALA A 253 -5.69 -20.95 19.02
C ALA A 253 -5.82 -20.13 17.73
N SER A 254 -5.29 -18.90 17.72
CA SER A 254 -5.30 -18.01 16.56
C SER A 254 -3.97 -17.28 16.44
N PRO A 255 -3.09 -17.73 15.52
CA PRO A 255 -1.82 -17.05 15.21
C PRO A 255 -2.03 -15.61 14.74
N ALA A 256 -3.12 -15.30 14.02
CA ALA A 256 -3.46 -13.93 13.63
C ALA A 256 -3.61 -12.97 14.82
N LEU A 257 -4.15 -13.47 15.94
CA LEU A 257 -4.31 -12.70 17.18
C LEU A 257 -3.19 -12.96 18.19
N GLY A 258 -2.20 -13.79 17.85
CA GLY A 258 -1.15 -14.21 18.79
C GLY A 258 -1.66 -14.97 20.01
N THR A 259 -2.84 -15.59 19.92
CA THR A 259 -3.48 -16.28 21.05
C THR A 259 -3.18 -17.78 21.02
N PRO A 260 -2.76 -18.37 22.16
CA PRO A 260 -2.41 -19.78 22.23
C PRO A 260 -3.63 -20.72 22.27
N GLY A 261 -4.83 -20.19 22.51
CA GLY A 261 -6.03 -20.99 22.75
C GLY A 261 -5.94 -21.83 24.04
N GLN A 262 -6.85 -22.80 24.17
CA GLN A 262 -6.88 -23.74 25.28
C GLN A 262 -6.23 -25.08 24.87
N PRO A 263 -5.51 -25.76 25.79
CA PRO A 263 -4.95 -27.07 25.51
C PRO A 263 -5.99 -28.09 25.03
N GLY A 264 -5.70 -28.78 23.93
CA GLY A 264 -6.58 -29.80 23.35
C GLY A 264 -7.69 -29.24 22.44
N VAL A 265 -7.85 -27.93 22.35
CA VAL A 265 -8.75 -27.28 21.36
C VAL A 265 -7.94 -26.96 20.11
N LYS A 266 -8.51 -27.28 18.95
CA LYS A 266 -7.86 -27.07 17.65
C LYS A 266 -7.79 -25.58 17.28
N TYR A 267 -6.89 -25.23 16.36
CA TYR A 267 -6.82 -23.88 15.81
C TYR A 267 -8.18 -23.45 15.24
N LEU A 268 -8.49 -22.16 15.34
CA LEU A 268 -9.78 -21.64 14.85
C LEU A 268 -9.96 -21.91 13.36
N SER A 269 -8.86 -21.76 12.58
CA SER A 269 -8.86 -22.09 11.16
C SER A 269 -9.23 -23.56 10.92
N HIS A 270 -8.60 -24.50 11.64
CA HIS A 270 -8.94 -25.93 11.50
C HIS A 270 -10.40 -26.20 11.84
N SER A 271 -10.88 -25.76 13.01
CA SER A 271 -12.26 -26.02 13.47
C SER A 271 -13.31 -25.45 12.51
N MET A 272 -13.06 -24.26 11.95
CA MET A 272 -13.96 -23.69 10.94
C MET A 272 -13.89 -24.47 9.63
N HIS A 273 -12.70 -24.64 9.05
CA HIS A 273 -12.60 -25.20 7.70
C HIS A 273 -12.98 -26.68 7.64
N GLU A 274 -12.60 -27.50 8.63
CA GLU A 274 -12.98 -28.92 8.68
C GLU A 274 -14.50 -29.08 8.75
N LYS A 275 -15.16 -28.32 9.64
CA LYS A 275 -16.61 -28.37 9.82
C LYS A 275 -17.38 -27.97 8.55
N HIS A 276 -16.83 -27.03 7.78
CA HIS A 276 -17.43 -26.52 6.55
C HIS A 276 -16.95 -27.24 5.28
N ALA A 277 -16.01 -28.18 5.39
CA ALA A 277 -15.55 -28.97 4.25
C ALA A 277 -16.56 -30.06 3.82
N GLY A 278 -17.58 -30.36 4.64
CA GLY A 278 -18.56 -31.42 4.42
C GLY A 278 -17.97 -32.85 4.56
N GLU A 279 -18.82 -33.86 4.80
CA GLU A 279 -18.38 -35.25 4.97
C GLU A 279 -17.74 -35.85 3.69
N ASP A 280 -18.01 -35.26 2.51
CA ASP A 280 -17.45 -35.66 1.20
C ASP A 280 -17.04 -34.48 0.28
N GLY A 281 -16.82 -33.27 0.80
CA GLY A 281 -16.64 -32.08 -0.07
C GLY A 281 -17.97 -31.51 -0.62
N VAL A 282 -19.09 -31.94 -0.04
CA VAL A 282 -20.45 -31.49 -0.37
C VAL A 282 -21.05 -30.92 0.91
N VAL A 283 -21.18 -29.59 1.04
CA VAL A 283 -22.44 -28.80 0.93
C VAL A 283 -22.09 -27.32 1.22
N ILE A 284 -22.08 -26.46 0.19
CA ILE A 284 -22.65 -25.10 0.31
C ILE A 284 -23.63 -24.90 -0.86
N ASN A 285 -24.91 -24.89 -0.50
CA ASN A 285 -26.12 -24.67 -1.30
C ASN A 285 -26.63 -25.79 -2.23
N THR A 286 -27.64 -26.50 -1.73
CA THR A 286 -28.60 -27.38 -2.42
C THR A 286 -29.50 -26.71 -3.47
N MET A 287 -29.18 -25.49 -3.94
CA MET A 287 -29.77 -24.93 -5.17
C MET A 287 -28.77 -24.90 -6.35
N ALA A 288 -27.47 -24.73 -6.08
CA ALA A 288 -26.41 -24.78 -7.11
C ALA A 288 -25.92 -26.21 -7.38
N ALA A 289 -26.02 -27.11 -6.40
CA ALA A 289 -25.64 -28.52 -6.52
C ALA A 289 -26.47 -29.31 -7.57
N SER A 290 -27.58 -28.73 -8.06
CA SER A 290 -28.41 -29.32 -9.11
C SER A 290 -27.76 -29.31 -10.50
N TRP A 291 -26.69 -28.52 -10.71
CA TRP A 291 -26.05 -28.36 -12.02
C TRP A 291 -24.63 -28.92 -12.15
N LEU A 292 -23.99 -29.41 -11.08
CA LEU A 292 -22.57 -29.78 -11.12
C LEU A 292 -22.26 -31.21 -10.62
N HIS A 293 -23.12 -32.18 -10.97
CA HIS A 293 -22.76 -33.60 -10.92
C HIS A 293 -22.08 -34.03 -12.22
N SER A 294 -20.82 -33.65 -12.42
CA SER A 294 -19.80 -34.28 -13.29
C SER A 294 -18.68 -33.25 -13.44
N THR A 295 -17.46 -33.43 -12.98
CA THR A 295 -16.58 -34.58 -13.12
C THR A 295 -15.51 -34.50 -12.03
N GLY A 296 -15.33 -35.56 -11.24
CA GLY A 296 -14.20 -35.71 -10.31
C GLY A 296 -12.87 -35.88 -11.05
N THR A 297 -12.43 -34.83 -11.74
CA THR A 297 -11.16 -34.76 -12.46
C THR A 297 -10.37 -33.56 -11.97
N LEU A 298 -9.17 -33.82 -11.44
CA LEU A 298 -8.08 -32.86 -11.31
C LEU A 298 -7.91 -32.16 -12.66
N GLY A 299 -8.41 -30.93 -12.81
CA GLY A 299 -8.41 -30.19 -14.08
C GLY A 299 -9.72 -29.50 -14.49
N ALA A 300 -10.67 -29.28 -13.58
CA ALA A 300 -11.74 -28.31 -13.84
C ALA A 300 -11.13 -26.90 -14.05
N PRO A 301 -11.66 -26.07 -14.98
CA PRO A 301 -11.18 -24.70 -15.16
C PRO A 301 -11.31 -23.90 -13.85
N PRO A 302 -10.50 -22.85 -13.65
CA PRO A 302 -10.57 -22.01 -12.45
C PRO A 302 -12.01 -21.53 -12.26
N ARG A 303 -12.63 -21.87 -11.14
CA ARG A 303 -13.98 -21.38 -10.82
C ARG A 303 -13.88 -19.87 -10.65
N ASN A 304 -14.65 -19.10 -11.41
CA ASN A 304 -14.58 -17.65 -11.34
C ASN A 304 -15.33 -17.18 -10.09
N PRO A 305 -14.69 -16.55 -9.09
CA PRO A 305 -15.40 -16.05 -7.92
C PRO A 305 -16.46 -14.99 -8.23
N GLU A 306 -16.39 -14.32 -9.39
CA GLU A 306 -17.38 -13.32 -9.81
C GLU A 306 -18.74 -13.93 -10.22
N ASP A 307 -18.85 -15.26 -10.34
CA ASP A 307 -20.13 -15.96 -10.57
C ASP A 307 -20.69 -16.65 -9.30
N GLY A 308 -20.01 -16.53 -8.17
CA GLY A 308 -20.43 -17.10 -6.88
C GLY A 308 -20.16 -18.61 -6.72
N THR A 309 -19.32 -19.22 -7.56
CA THR A 309 -19.04 -20.68 -7.52
C THR A 309 -17.76 -21.08 -6.77
N GLU A 310 -17.00 -20.12 -6.26
CA GLU A 310 -15.86 -20.37 -5.35
C GLU A 310 -16.35 -20.53 -3.90
N ASP A 311 -15.92 -21.62 -3.26
CA ASP A 311 -16.42 -22.04 -1.94
C ASP A 311 -15.91 -21.11 -0.82
N CYS A 312 -14.75 -20.47 -1.00
CA CYS A 312 -14.13 -19.63 0.03
C CYS A 312 -14.89 -18.31 0.28
N TYR A 313 -15.42 -17.67 -0.76
CA TYR A 313 -16.14 -16.39 -0.67
C TYR A 313 -17.59 -16.52 -0.18
N GLN A 314 -18.04 -17.75 0.08
CA GLN A 314 -19.29 -17.97 0.81
C GLN A 314 -19.20 -17.46 2.25
N CYS A 315 -17.98 -17.43 2.80
CA CYS A 315 -17.68 -16.89 4.12
C CYS A 315 -16.75 -15.67 4.03
N HIS A 316 -15.61 -15.80 3.33
CA HIS A 316 -14.57 -14.77 3.31
C HIS A 316 -14.91 -13.56 2.42
N PRO A 317 -14.33 -12.37 2.69
CA PRO A 317 -14.56 -11.17 1.89
C PRO A 317 -14.14 -11.35 0.43
N GLY A 318 -15.07 -11.23 -0.51
CA GLY A 318 -14.75 -11.54 -1.90
C GLY A 318 -15.79 -11.13 -2.94
N VAL A 319 -17.08 -11.16 -2.63
CA VAL A 319 -18.13 -10.77 -3.59
C VAL A 319 -18.16 -9.26 -3.77
N GLU A 320 -18.06 -8.50 -2.67
CA GLU A 320 -17.97 -7.04 -2.70
C GLU A 320 -16.52 -6.57 -2.53
N THR A 321 -15.78 -7.20 -1.62
CA THR A 321 -14.45 -6.78 -1.18
C THR A 321 -13.34 -7.23 -2.14
N ALA A 322 -13.56 -8.29 -2.91
CA ALA A 322 -12.55 -8.88 -3.79
C ALA A 322 -11.14 -8.94 -3.16
N CYS A 323 -11.01 -9.63 -2.02
CA CYS A 323 -9.76 -9.71 -1.25
C CYS A 323 -8.56 -10.09 -2.14
N LEU A 324 -8.70 -11.15 -2.94
CA LEU A 324 -7.74 -11.51 -3.98
C LEU A 324 -8.00 -10.71 -5.27
N ARG A 325 -7.06 -9.81 -5.58
CA ARG A 325 -7.16 -8.85 -6.69
C ARG A 325 -5.82 -8.55 -7.36
N ASP A 326 -4.84 -9.40 -7.14
CA ASP A 326 -3.48 -9.26 -7.66
C ASP A 326 -3.33 -9.68 -9.14
N THR A 327 -2.10 -9.60 -9.64
CA THR A 327 -1.76 -10.04 -10.99
C THR A 327 -2.00 -11.53 -11.24
N MET A 328 -1.93 -12.39 -10.21
CA MET A 328 -2.22 -13.83 -10.36
C MET A 328 -3.72 -14.06 -10.54
N SER A 329 -4.56 -13.29 -9.85
CA SER A 329 -6.01 -13.28 -10.09
C SER A 329 -6.38 -12.83 -11.50
N SER A 330 -5.64 -11.85 -12.04
CA SER A 330 -5.79 -11.41 -13.44
C SER A 330 -5.35 -12.49 -14.44
N ALA A 331 -4.46 -13.39 -14.03
CA ALA A 331 -4.05 -14.56 -14.79
C ALA A 331 -4.98 -15.78 -14.60
N GLY A 332 -6.10 -15.61 -13.88
CA GLY A 332 -7.09 -16.66 -13.65
C GLY A 332 -6.75 -17.64 -12.52
N MET A 333 -5.88 -17.25 -11.58
CA MET A 333 -5.63 -18.01 -10.35
C MET A 333 -6.51 -17.50 -9.21
N TRP A 334 -7.02 -18.41 -8.41
CA TRP A 334 -7.90 -18.14 -7.28
C TRP A 334 -7.38 -18.78 -6.00
N CYS A 335 -8.11 -18.60 -4.89
CA CYS A 335 -7.72 -19.04 -3.55
C CYS A 335 -7.26 -20.51 -3.55
N THR A 336 -8.01 -21.37 -4.22
CA THR A 336 -7.77 -22.82 -4.27
C THR A 336 -6.52 -23.21 -5.05
N ASN A 337 -6.04 -22.38 -5.98
CA ASN A 337 -4.80 -22.63 -6.72
C ASN A 337 -3.56 -22.50 -5.83
N CYS A 338 -3.64 -21.71 -4.77
CA CYS A 338 -2.53 -21.45 -3.85
C CYS A 338 -2.70 -22.19 -2.52
N HIS A 339 -3.91 -22.19 -1.96
CA HIS A 339 -4.19 -22.72 -0.62
C HIS A 339 -4.79 -24.14 -0.62
N GLY A 340 -5.28 -24.62 -1.76
CA GLY A 340 -6.04 -25.86 -1.86
C GLY A 340 -7.51 -25.69 -1.44
N ASP A 341 -8.21 -26.81 -1.24
CA ASP A 341 -9.62 -26.81 -0.83
C ASP A 341 -9.81 -26.58 0.69
N MET A 342 -11.07 -26.58 1.14
CA MET A 342 -11.41 -26.41 2.57
C MET A 342 -10.73 -27.45 3.48
N ARG A 343 -10.50 -28.69 3.00
CA ARG A 343 -9.80 -29.71 3.80
C ARG A 343 -8.31 -29.44 3.88
N ALA A 344 -7.70 -28.95 2.80
CA ALA A 344 -6.30 -28.54 2.80
C ALA A 344 -6.05 -27.39 3.79
N VAL A 345 -6.89 -26.35 3.74
CA VAL A 345 -6.80 -25.20 4.66
C VAL A 345 -7.15 -25.60 6.10
N GLY A 346 -8.06 -26.56 6.26
CA GLY A 346 -8.47 -27.15 7.53
C GLY A 346 -7.58 -28.29 8.03
N SER A 347 -6.42 -28.56 7.42
CA SER A 347 -5.53 -29.64 7.88
C SER A 347 -4.97 -29.36 9.27
N GLU A 348 -4.86 -30.39 10.12
CA GLU A 348 -4.17 -30.28 11.42
C GLU A 348 -2.66 -30.09 11.28
N ASP A 349 -2.09 -30.49 10.14
CA ASP A 349 -0.67 -30.33 9.84
C ASP A 349 -0.33 -28.90 9.40
N ARG A 350 -1.34 -28.04 9.18
CA ARG A 350 -1.17 -26.65 8.77
C ARG A 350 -1.29 -25.71 9.96
N ILE A 351 -0.29 -24.87 10.16
CA ILE A 351 -0.35 -23.74 11.08
C ILE A 351 -0.78 -22.49 10.27
N PRO A 352 -2.02 -21.98 10.47
CA PRO A 352 -2.50 -20.82 9.72
C PRO A 352 -1.64 -19.59 10.01
N TRP A 353 -1.43 -18.73 9.01
CA TRP A 353 -0.58 -17.52 9.09
C TRP A 353 0.93 -17.79 9.25
N VAL A 354 1.33 -19.07 9.18
CA VAL A 354 2.72 -19.53 9.25
C VAL A 354 3.04 -20.40 8.03
N ASP A 355 2.18 -21.38 7.75
CA ASP A 355 2.27 -22.23 6.56
C ASP A 355 1.44 -21.63 5.43
N GLU A 356 2.09 -20.77 4.65
CA GLU A 356 1.50 -20.03 3.54
C GLU A 356 2.09 -20.42 2.17
N PRO A 357 1.39 -20.14 1.07
CA PRO A 357 1.89 -20.37 -0.28
C PRO A 357 3.25 -19.70 -0.50
N LYS A 358 4.13 -20.40 -1.23
CA LYS A 358 5.53 -20.00 -1.42
C LYS A 358 5.76 -19.56 -2.85
N CYS A 359 6.38 -18.39 -3.02
CA CYS A 359 6.78 -17.90 -4.34
C CYS A 359 7.76 -18.89 -5.00
N GLY A 360 8.67 -19.42 -4.18
CA GLY A 360 9.72 -20.34 -4.59
C GLY A 360 9.28 -21.76 -4.98
N ASP A 361 8.00 -22.10 -4.86
CA ASP A 361 7.51 -23.43 -5.25
C ASP A 361 7.79 -23.69 -6.74
N SER A 362 8.22 -24.91 -7.06
CA SER A 362 8.44 -25.39 -8.42
C SER A 362 7.19 -25.38 -9.30
N ALA A 363 5.99 -25.48 -8.69
CA ALA A 363 4.72 -25.31 -9.40
C ALA A 363 4.38 -23.82 -9.65
N CYS A 364 5.13 -22.91 -9.04
CA CYS A 364 4.97 -21.46 -9.13
C CYS A 364 6.18 -20.83 -9.83
N HIS A 365 6.92 -19.94 -9.15
CA HIS A 365 8.01 -19.18 -9.76
C HIS A 365 9.38 -19.88 -9.66
N GLY A 366 9.50 -20.91 -8.83
CA GLY A 366 10.74 -21.64 -8.62
C GLY A 366 11.80 -20.84 -7.84
N PRO A 367 12.99 -21.42 -7.63
CA PRO A 367 13.94 -20.98 -6.62
C PRO A 367 14.52 -19.57 -6.83
N GLN A 368 14.51 -19.04 -8.05
CA GLN A 368 14.98 -17.68 -8.36
C GLN A 368 14.11 -16.57 -7.74
N TYR A 369 12.86 -16.91 -7.41
CA TYR A 369 11.87 -15.99 -6.84
C TYR A 369 11.44 -16.43 -5.43
N ALA A 370 12.22 -17.30 -4.79
CA ALA A 370 11.92 -17.80 -3.47
C ALA A 370 12.03 -16.71 -2.41
N GLU A 371 11.10 -16.74 -1.48
CA GLU A 371 11.19 -16.04 -0.21
C GLU A 371 12.42 -16.46 0.61
N ASN A 372 12.82 -15.67 1.61
CA ASN A 372 13.97 -16.04 2.44
C ASN A 372 13.65 -17.32 3.24
N PRO A 373 14.64 -18.18 3.55
CA PRO A 373 14.39 -19.45 4.24
C PRO A 373 13.65 -19.28 5.56
N ASN A 374 12.54 -20.01 5.73
CA ASN A 374 11.65 -19.96 6.91
C ASN A 374 11.03 -18.59 7.19
N THR A 375 10.90 -17.76 6.14
CA THR A 375 10.32 -16.43 6.23
C THR A 375 9.17 -16.33 5.23
N LEU A 376 8.06 -15.70 5.65
CA LEU A 376 6.95 -15.42 4.73
C LEU A 376 7.35 -14.39 3.69
N TYR A 377 6.68 -14.37 2.55
CA TYR A 377 6.84 -13.33 1.52
C TYR A 377 6.78 -11.91 2.11
N ARG A 378 5.76 -11.61 2.93
CA ARG A 378 5.59 -10.30 3.60
C ARG A 378 6.76 -9.87 4.48
N ASN A 379 7.53 -10.83 4.98
CA ASN A 379 8.67 -10.59 5.88
C ASN A 379 10.03 -10.80 5.18
N SER A 380 10.03 -11.19 3.90
CA SER A 380 11.25 -11.47 3.16
C SER A 380 11.81 -10.21 2.54
N THR A 381 13.13 -10.17 2.41
CA THR A 381 13.88 -9.06 1.84
C THR A 381 14.70 -9.52 0.64
N GLY A 382 15.02 -8.58 -0.24
CA GLY A 382 15.80 -8.79 -1.44
C GLY A 382 16.78 -7.65 -1.71
N HIS A 383 16.64 -7.01 -2.86
CA HIS A 383 17.55 -5.98 -3.36
C HIS A 383 17.70 -4.81 -2.39
N GLY A 384 18.93 -4.50 -1.96
CA GLY A 384 19.22 -3.39 -1.06
C GLY A 384 18.57 -3.49 0.33
N GLY A 385 18.10 -4.68 0.73
CA GLY A 385 17.33 -4.85 1.98
C GLY A 385 15.89 -4.34 1.91
N LEU A 386 15.36 -4.10 0.71
CA LEU A 386 13.93 -3.85 0.52
C LEU A 386 13.13 -5.11 0.77
N TYR A 387 11.98 -4.95 1.43
CA TYR A 387 11.00 -6.03 1.58
C TYR A 387 10.38 -6.37 0.22
N CYS A 388 10.00 -7.63 0.02
CA CYS A 388 9.34 -8.05 -1.21
C CYS A 388 8.11 -7.18 -1.50
N GLU A 389 7.31 -6.88 -0.47
CA GLU A 389 6.11 -6.03 -0.57
C GLU A 389 6.41 -4.57 -0.95
N ALA A 390 7.63 -4.06 -0.72
CA ALA A 390 8.01 -2.72 -1.17
C ALA A 390 7.98 -2.63 -2.71
N CYS A 391 8.41 -3.68 -3.41
CA CYS A 391 8.44 -3.69 -4.87
C CYS A 391 7.15 -4.28 -5.47
N HIS A 392 6.63 -5.35 -4.88
CA HIS A 392 5.56 -6.15 -5.43
C HIS A 392 4.17 -5.80 -4.87
N ASN A 393 4.09 -5.01 -3.80
CA ASN A 393 2.91 -4.79 -2.95
C ASN A 393 2.50 -6.01 -2.11
N SER A 394 1.55 -5.77 -1.21
CA SER A 394 0.96 -6.70 -0.26
C SER A 394 0.53 -8.03 -0.89
N THR A 395 0.60 -9.13 -0.13
CA THR A 395 -0.06 -10.41 -0.48
C THR A 395 -1.52 -10.18 -0.91
N HIS A 396 -2.04 -10.96 -1.87
CA HIS A 396 -3.38 -10.80 -2.47
C HIS A 396 -3.62 -9.49 -3.26
N ALA A 397 -2.67 -8.55 -3.25
CA ALA A 397 -2.68 -7.29 -4.00
C ALA A 397 -1.37 -7.06 -4.80
N ILE A 398 -0.64 -8.14 -5.10
CA ILE A 398 0.60 -8.10 -5.89
C ILE A 398 0.36 -7.43 -7.25
N LEU A 399 1.26 -6.55 -7.64
CA LEU A 399 1.07 -5.63 -8.76
C LEU A 399 1.35 -6.26 -10.14
N PRO A 400 0.66 -5.79 -11.20
CA PRO A 400 -0.42 -4.80 -11.15
C PRO A 400 -1.70 -5.41 -10.58
N SER A 401 -2.36 -4.65 -9.70
CA SER A 401 -3.64 -5.07 -9.13
C SER A 401 -4.79 -4.66 -10.04
N ARG A 402 -5.89 -5.43 -10.01
CA ARG A 402 -7.16 -5.07 -10.65
C ARG A 402 -7.84 -3.88 -9.96
N GLU A 403 -7.57 -3.66 -8.66
CA GLU A 403 -8.03 -2.48 -7.94
C GLU A 403 -7.10 -1.30 -8.22
N VAL A 404 -7.67 -0.23 -8.77
CA VAL A 404 -6.92 0.95 -9.23
C VAL A 404 -6.17 1.62 -8.07
N ARG A 405 -6.75 1.63 -6.87
CA ARG A 405 -6.16 2.27 -5.68
C ARG A 405 -4.83 1.64 -5.27
N ASP A 406 -4.65 0.33 -5.45
CA ASP A 406 -3.39 -0.35 -5.11
C ASP A 406 -2.23 0.08 -6.03
N ASN A 407 -2.54 0.55 -7.24
CA ASN A 407 -1.54 0.95 -8.21
C ASN A 407 -1.07 2.40 -8.06
N LEU A 408 -1.71 3.20 -7.18
CA LEU A 408 -1.45 4.65 -7.06
C LEU A 408 0.03 4.95 -6.77
N GLN A 409 0.63 4.25 -5.81
CA GLN A 409 2.03 4.44 -5.44
C GLN A 409 2.96 4.14 -6.63
N THR A 410 2.80 3.01 -7.29
CA THR A 410 3.72 2.64 -8.38
C THR A 410 3.53 3.52 -9.60
N ILE A 411 2.31 3.94 -9.92
CA ILE A 411 2.08 4.95 -10.97
C ILE A 411 2.81 6.25 -10.63
N ALA A 412 2.75 6.71 -9.38
CA ALA A 412 3.46 7.92 -8.96
C ALA A 412 4.99 7.76 -9.03
N LEU A 413 5.51 6.56 -8.77
CA LEU A 413 6.95 6.31 -8.75
C LEU A 413 7.55 6.08 -10.15
N GLN A 414 6.91 5.26 -10.99
CA GLN A 414 7.48 4.84 -12.28
C GLN A 414 6.61 5.19 -13.51
N GLY A 415 5.47 5.84 -13.32
CA GLY A 415 4.59 6.29 -14.41
C GLY A 415 3.59 5.25 -14.91
N TYR A 416 3.61 4.02 -14.40
CA TYR A 416 2.67 2.96 -14.77
C TYR A 416 2.34 2.00 -13.62
N ALA A 417 1.21 1.30 -13.75
CA ALA A 417 0.79 0.25 -12.82
C ALA A 417 1.64 -1.01 -13.04
N GLY A 418 2.24 -1.54 -11.98
CA GLY A 418 3.07 -2.75 -12.06
C GLY A 418 4.02 -2.85 -10.87
N THR A 419 4.65 -4.01 -10.73
CA THR A 419 5.77 -4.19 -9.81
C THR A 419 6.83 -3.12 -10.10
N LEU A 420 7.47 -2.57 -9.06
CA LEU A 420 8.52 -1.57 -9.25
C LEU A 420 9.72 -2.19 -9.98
N THR A 421 9.96 -1.73 -11.20
CA THR A 421 11.02 -2.23 -12.09
C THR A 421 11.90 -1.13 -12.68
N GLU A 422 11.48 0.14 -12.61
CA GLU A 422 12.32 1.27 -13.07
C GLU A 422 13.46 1.54 -12.07
N CYS A 423 14.69 1.17 -12.44
CA CYS A 423 15.87 1.30 -11.56
C CYS A 423 16.09 2.75 -11.10
N THR A 424 15.73 3.74 -11.94
CA THR A 424 15.89 5.17 -11.70
C THR A 424 15.06 5.72 -10.54
N VAL A 425 14.00 5.00 -10.12
CA VAL A 425 13.18 5.33 -8.94
C VAL A 425 14.05 5.42 -7.69
N CYS A 426 14.96 4.48 -7.51
CA CYS A 426 15.84 4.41 -6.35
C CYS A 426 17.25 4.89 -6.68
N HIS A 427 17.77 4.59 -7.87
CA HIS A 427 19.17 4.84 -8.24
C HIS A 427 19.40 6.21 -8.90
N GLY A 428 18.34 6.94 -9.25
CA GLY A 428 18.47 8.20 -9.97
C GLY A 428 18.97 8.00 -11.40
N LEU A 429 19.88 8.84 -11.86
CA LEU A 429 20.44 8.78 -13.23
C LEU A 429 21.68 7.90 -13.35
N THR A 430 22.17 7.35 -12.24
CA THR A 430 23.34 6.48 -12.18
C THR A 430 22.88 5.10 -11.74
N VAL A 431 23.03 4.07 -12.56
CA VAL A 431 22.64 2.71 -12.17
C VAL A 431 23.89 1.85 -12.03
N PRO A 432 24.15 1.25 -10.84
CA PRO A 432 25.36 0.46 -10.64
C PRO A 432 25.46 -0.72 -11.62
N ASN A 433 26.67 -0.96 -12.10
CA ASN A 433 27.01 -2.19 -12.83
C ASN A 433 26.79 -3.41 -11.93
N GLY A 434 25.71 -4.15 -12.16
CA GLY A 434 25.34 -5.30 -11.34
C GLY A 434 24.00 -5.91 -11.70
N GLN A 435 23.71 -7.06 -11.09
CA GLN A 435 22.38 -7.67 -11.18
C GLN A 435 21.43 -6.99 -10.20
N GLY A 436 20.31 -6.51 -10.72
CA GLY A 436 19.16 -6.08 -9.94
C GLY A 436 18.40 -7.27 -9.33
N PRO A 437 17.20 -7.02 -8.78
CA PRO A 437 16.39 -8.06 -8.16
C PRO A 437 16.17 -9.23 -9.13
N HIS A 438 16.18 -10.46 -8.60
CA HIS A 438 16.03 -11.69 -9.38
C HIS A 438 17.05 -11.88 -10.52
N GLY A 439 18.21 -11.24 -10.47
CA GLY A 439 19.20 -11.35 -11.54
C GLY A 439 18.88 -10.51 -12.77
N MET A 440 17.88 -9.62 -12.70
CA MET A 440 17.54 -8.72 -13.78
C MET A 440 18.71 -7.77 -14.08
N ALA A 441 19.02 -7.57 -15.36
CA ALA A 441 19.93 -6.50 -15.75
C ALA A 441 19.16 -5.17 -15.71
N CYS A 442 19.78 -4.13 -15.15
CA CYS A 442 19.28 -2.78 -15.40
C CYS A 442 19.84 -2.32 -16.75
N THR A 443 18.95 -1.89 -17.64
CA THR A 443 19.32 -1.17 -18.85
C THR A 443 18.69 0.20 -18.79
N LEU A 444 19.51 1.24 -18.81
CA LEU A 444 19.05 2.59 -19.00
C LEU A 444 18.81 2.76 -20.50
N SER A 445 17.54 2.85 -20.93
CA SER A 445 17.22 2.96 -22.37
C SER A 445 17.76 4.21 -23.05
N ALA A 446 18.26 5.17 -22.27
CA ALA A 446 18.88 6.40 -22.70
C ALA A 446 20.41 6.44 -22.46
N ASP A 447 21.00 5.39 -21.90
CA ASP A 447 22.45 5.16 -21.82
C ASP A 447 22.89 4.54 -23.15
N VAL A 448 23.47 5.35 -24.02
CA VAL A 448 23.79 5.01 -25.41
C VAL A 448 25.19 4.43 -25.55
N ASP A 449 26.10 4.73 -24.63
CA ASP A 449 27.43 4.15 -24.59
C ASP A 449 27.60 2.98 -23.61
N ASP A 450 26.52 2.54 -22.97
CA ASP A 450 26.45 1.42 -22.02
C ASP A 450 27.44 1.60 -20.85
N ASP A 451 27.63 2.84 -20.39
CA ASP A 451 28.58 3.15 -19.31
C ASP A 451 27.98 3.10 -17.89
N GLY A 452 26.65 2.99 -17.82
CA GLY A 452 25.88 2.81 -16.59
C GLY A 452 25.26 4.09 -16.02
N ASP A 453 25.37 5.23 -16.69
CA ASP A 453 24.60 6.42 -16.37
C ASP A 453 23.93 7.07 -17.60
N VAL A 454 23.08 8.07 -17.38
CA VAL A 454 22.53 8.89 -18.46
C VAL A 454 23.02 10.32 -18.26
N ASP A 455 24.01 10.73 -19.04
CA ASP A 455 24.66 12.02 -18.93
C ASP A 455 24.70 12.82 -20.26
N VAL A 456 25.53 13.85 -20.30
CA VAL A 456 25.64 14.70 -21.49
C VAL A 456 26.26 13.96 -22.69
N THR A 457 27.03 12.91 -22.44
CA THR A 457 27.67 12.04 -23.41
C THR A 457 26.61 11.25 -24.18
N ASP A 458 25.61 10.69 -23.51
CA ASP A 458 24.49 10.00 -24.17
C ASP A 458 23.67 10.92 -25.04
N ILE A 459 23.40 12.12 -24.54
CA ILE A 459 22.70 13.16 -25.31
C ILE A 459 23.52 13.51 -26.56
N GLN A 460 24.84 13.66 -26.43
CA GLN A 460 25.74 13.93 -27.55
C GLN A 460 25.85 12.77 -28.54
N LEU A 461 25.81 11.52 -28.07
CA LEU A 461 25.84 10.31 -28.91
C LEU A 461 24.52 10.14 -29.68
N ASN A 462 23.38 10.31 -29.00
CA ASN A 462 22.08 10.36 -29.64
C ASN A 462 22.01 11.50 -30.65
N ALA A 463 22.40 12.73 -30.28
CA ALA A 463 22.42 13.88 -31.18
C ALA A 463 23.39 13.69 -32.36
N GLY A 464 24.53 13.03 -32.14
CA GLY A 464 25.51 12.71 -33.17
C GLY A 464 24.95 11.79 -34.26
N ALA A 465 24.03 10.88 -33.92
CA ALA A 465 23.32 10.06 -34.90
C ALA A 465 22.32 10.88 -35.75
N TRP A 466 21.91 12.06 -35.29
CA TRP A 466 20.96 12.93 -35.99
C TRP A 466 21.64 13.82 -37.05
N LEU A 467 22.98 13.84 -37.07
CA LEU A 467 23.78 14.52 -38.10
C LEU A 467 23.89 13.73 -39.42
N VAL A 468 23.32 12.53 -39.50
CA VAL A 468 23.57 11.59 -40.62
C VAL A 468 22.42 11.49 -41.62
N GLU A 469 21.21 11.95 -41.29
CA GLU A 469 20.06 11.96 -42.22
C GLU A 469 19.22 13.24 -42.03
N PRO A 470 18.66 13.84 -43.10
CA PRO A 470 17.76 15.00 -42.96
C PRO A 470 16.42 14.54 -42.38
N VAL A 471 16.32 14.50 -41.06
CA VAL A 471 15.08 14.12 -40.37
C VAL A 471 14.16 15.34 -40.23
N ASN A 472 12.90 15.10 -40.57
CA ASN A 472 11.67 15.89 -40.42
C ASN A 472 11.75 17.23 -39.61
N PRO A 473 11.23 18.36 -40.14
CA PRO A 473 11.22 19.70 -39.50
C PRO A 473 10.43 19.83 -38.18
N VAL A 474 9.91 18.75 -37.61
CA VAL A 474 9.30 18.74 -36.27
C VAL A 474 10.35 18.84 -35.15
N TYR A 475 11.60 18.43 -35.44
CA TYR A 475 12.67 18.36 -34.43
C TYR A 475 13.71 19.49 -34.50
N ASP A 476 13.69 20.29 -35.57
CA ASP A 476 14.47 21.52 -35.74
C ASP A 476 13.72 22.69 -35.05
N GLN A 477 13.99 22.89 -33.76
CA GLN A 477 13.28 23.86 -32.93
C GLN A 477 13.65 25.30 -33.28
N ASN A 478 14.90 25.52 -33.71
CA ASN A 478 15.41 26.85 -34.04
C ASN A 478 15.22 27.22 -35.53
N ARG A 479 14.84 26.24 -36.38
CA ARG A 479 14.59 26.34 -37.83
C ARG A 479 15.80 26.76 -38.64
N ASP A 480 17.01 26.42 -38.21
CA ASP A 480 18.24 26.71 -38.94
C ASP A 480 18.59 25.63 -39.99
N GLY A 481 17.81 24.54 -40.04
CA GLY A 481 17.99 23.43 -40.96
C GLY A 481 19.02 22.40 -40.50
N VAL A 482 19.53 22.51 -39.27
CA VAL A 482 20.48 21.60 -38.64
C VAL A 482 19.98 21.26 -37.24
N VAL A 483 19.67 19.99 -36.99
CA VAL A 483 19.29 19.59 -35.62
C VAL A 483 20.56 19.38 -34.79
N ASP A 484 20.83 20.27 -33.83
CA ASP A 484 22.03 20.23 -32.99
C ASP A 484 21.77 20.48 -31.49
N VAL A 485 22.84 20.63 -30.71
CA VAL A 485 22.74 20.85 -29.26
C VAL A 485 21.90 22.08 -28.90
N SER A 486 21.80 23.06 -29.78
CA SER A 486 20.97 24.25 -29.62
C SER A 486 19.48 23.88 -29.60
N ASP A 487 19.04 22.92 -30.42
CA ASP A 487 17.67 22.41 -30.43
C ASP A 487 17.37 21.60 -29.17
N ILE A 488 18.32 20.77 -28.72
CA ILE A 488 18.20 20.02 -27.47
C ILE A 488 18.10 20.97 -26.28
N MET A 489 18.89 22.04 -26.26
CA MET A 489 18.81 23.07 -25.21
C MET A 489 17.49 23.85 -25.25
N LEU A 490 16.84 23.95 -26.42
CA LEU A 490 15.50 24.53 -26.55
C LEU A 490 14.39 23.57 -26.06
N VAL A 491 14.53 22.27 -26.31
CA VAL A 491 13.65 21.22 -25.75
C VAL A 491 13.84 21.10 -24.22
N ALA A 492 15.09 21.08 -23.74
CA ALA A 492 15.45 21.10 -22.32
C ALA A 492 14.89 22.33 -21.60
N ARG A 493 14.89 23.50 -22.24
CA ARG A 493 14.22 24.71 -21.74
C ARG A 493 12.70 24.62 -21.69
N SER A 494 12.09 23.69 -22.42
CA SER A 494 10.64 23.48 -22.45
C SER A 494 10.16 22.32 -21.57
N PHE A 495 11.06 21.49 -21.04
CA PHE A 495 10.78 20.64 -19.87
C PHE A 495 10.51 21.52 -18.64
N GLY A 496 9.23 21.87 -18.45
CA GLY A 496 8.76 22.80 -17.42
C GLY A 496 7.66 23.75 -17.88
N ALA A 497 7.27 23.75 -19.16
CA ALA A 497 6.10 24.48 -19.64
C ALA A 497 4.89 23.53 -19.76
N VAL A 498 3.94 23.69 -18.85
CA VAL A 498 2.62 23.04 -18.87
C VAL A 498 1.81 23.57 -20.05
N CYS A 499 1.14 22.69 -20.80
CA CYS A 499 0.04 23.11 -21.66
C CYS A 499 -1.30 22.83 -20.95
N GLN A 500 -1.98 23.92 -20.58
CA GLN A 500 -3.44 24.02 -20.57
C GLN A 500 -3.94 23.68 -22.00
N THR A 501 -5.09 23.06 -22.22
CA THR A 501 -6.43 23.25 -21.62
C THR A 501 -7.15 21.95 -21.37
#